data_AF-A0A430ED86-F1
#
_entry.id   AF-A0A430ED86-F1
#
_cell.length_a   1.000
_cell.length_b   1.000
_cell.length_c   1.000
_cell.angle_alpha   90.00
_cell.angle_beta   90.00
_cell.angle_gamma   90.00
#
_symmetry.space_group_name_H-M   'P 1'
#
loop_
_entity.id
_entity.type
_entity.pdbx_description
1 polymer ?
#
loop_
_entity_poly.entity_id
_entity_poly.type
_entity_poly.pdbx_seq_one_letter_code
_entity_poly.pdbx_strand_id
1 'polypeptide(L)'
;MNIGERIDDRLKAIGISQAELARRVGVRQSTINGLIRGESRGSKHLHVIARILRTSPAYLTGETEDPAPDAPILEPERPVQFVTLQVALPSEEALATMFRAMLRIVPEDATEDERAQILARRLPAALSQLRDLAP
;
A
#
# COMPACT_ATOMS: atom_id res chain seq x y z
N MET A 1 22.86 -20.69 -3.72
CA MET A 1 22.62 -19.35 -3.18
C MET A 1 22.60 -19.42 -1.67
N ASN A 2 23.44 -18.65 -0.98
CA ASN A 2 23.48 -18.61 0.49
C ASN A 2 22.48 -17.58 1.06
N ILE A 3 22.25 -17.61 2.37
CA ILE A 3 21.33 -16.69 3.06
C ILE A 3 21.64 -15.21 2.79
N GLY A 4 22.92 -14.87 2.70
CA GLY A 4 23.38 -13.50 2.48
C GLY A 4 23.04 -12.99 1.09
N GLU A 5 23.26 -13.82 0.07
CA GLU A 5 22.86 -13.55 -1.31
C GLU A 5 21.34 -13.36 -1.40
N ARG A 6 20.55 -14.22 -0.73
CA ARG A 6 19.08 -14.12 -0.74
C ARG A 6 18.59 -12.84 -0.07
N ILE A 7 19.22 -12.43 1.04
CA ILE A 7 18.92 -11.16 1.71
C ILE A 7 19.24 -9.98 0.78
N ASP A 8 20.40 -9.99 0.13
CA ASP A 8 20.84 -8.90 -0.75
C ASP A 8 19.90 -8.75 -1.97
N ASP A 9 19.50 -9.86 -2.58
CA ASP A 9 18.57 -9.85 -3.69
C ASP A 9 17.18 -9.33 -3.29
N ARG A 10 16.67 -9.70 -2.11
CA ARG A 10 15.42 -9.14 -1.60
C ARG A 10 15.53 -7.65 -1.29
N LEU A 11 16.65 -7.18 -0.72
CA LEU A 11 16.89 -5.76 -0.47
C LEU A 11 16.84 -4.94 -1.77
N LYS A 12 17.48 -5.44 -2.84
CA LYS A 12 17.42 -4.83 -4.17
C LYS A 12 16.01 -4.83 -4.74
N ALA A 13 15.29 -5.94 -4.64
CA ALA A 13 13.94 -6.08 -5.18
C ALA A 13 12.92 -5.13 -4.53
N ILE A 14 13.04 -4.87 -3.22
CA ILE A 14 12.11 -3.98 -2.49
C ILE A 14 12.63 -2.54 -2.34
N GLY A 15 13.86 -2.26 -2.75
CA GLY A 15 14.45 -0.93 -2.76
C GLY A 15 14.79 -0.34 -1.38
N ILE A 16 15.21 -1.16 -0.40
CA ILE A 16 15.66 -0.66 0.92
C ILE A 16 17.13 -1.00 1.18
N SER A 17 17.81 -0.17 1.97
CA SER A 17 19.22 -0.39 2.32
C SER A 17 19.40 -1.35 3.51
N GLN A 18 20.61 -1.92 3.67
CA GLN A 18 20.96 -2.73 4.84
C GLN A 18 20.78 -1.96 6.17
N ALA A 19 21.10 -0.66 6.17
CA ALA A 19 20.92 0.20 7.34
C ALA A 19 19.43 0.37 7.69
N GLU A 20 18.58 0.52 6.69
CA GLU A 20 17.13 0.60 6.88
C GLU A 20 16.55 -0.73 7.39
N LEU A 21 16.98 -1.86 6.82
CA LEU A 21 16.62 -3.18 7.34
C LEU A 21 17.04 -3.33 8.81
N ALA A 22 18.27 -2.96 9.16
CA ALA A 22 18.76 -3.05 10.53
C ALA A 22 17.93 -2.21 11.52
N ARG A 23 17.57 -0.98 11.13
CA ARG A 23 16.68 -0.11 11.91
C ARG A 23 15.31 -0.75 12.14
N ARG A 24 14.69 -1.29 11.09
CA ARG A 24 13.36 -1.93 11.17
C ARG A 24 13.36 -3.23 11.97
N VAL A 25 14.45 -3.99 11.93
CA VAL A 25 14.61 -5.22 12.71
C VAL A 25 14.95 -4.92 14.17
N GLY A 26 15.52 -3.74 14.47
CA GLY A 26 15.97 -3.36 15.80
C GLY A 26 17.37 -3.91 16.16
N VAL A 27 18.24 -4.08 15.16
CA VAL A 27 19.62 -4.59 15.35
C VAL A 27 20.65 -3.61 14.82
N ARG A 28 21.92 -3.80 15.20
CA ARG A 28 23.03 -3.05 14.61
C ARG A 28 23.22 -3.42 13.15
N GLN A 29 23.55 -2.46 12.28
CA GLN A 29 23.81 -2.70 10.86
C GLN A 29 24.90 -3.76 10.62
N SER A 30 25.93 -3.82 11.47
CA SER A 30 26.97 -4.85 11.42
C SER A 30 26.41 -6.28 11.52
N THR A 31 25.30 -6.47 12.23
CA THR A 31 24.61 -7.76 12.34
C THR A 31 24.06 -8.20 10.99
N ILE A 32 23.42 -7.28 10.26
CA ILE A 32 22.88 -7.54 8.92
C ILE A 32 24.02 -7.75 7.92
N ASN A 33 25.08 -6.94 8.03
CA ASN A 33 26.24 -7.05 7.17
C ASN A 33 26.96 -8.41 7.33
N GLY A 34 27.12 -8.89 8.57
CA GLY A 34 27.71 -10.21 8.85
C GLY A 34 26.86 -11.37 8.32
N LEU A 35 25.53 -11.24 8.31
CA LEU A 35 24.65 -12.22 7.66
C LEU A 35 24.85 -12.23 6.13
N ILE A 36 24.99 -11.06 5.51
CA ILE A 36 25.18 -10.94 4.06
C ILE A 36 26.54 -11.49 3.63
N ARG A 37 27.60 -11.25 4.42
CA ARG A 37 28.94 -11.76 4.16
C ARG A 37 29.13 -13.24 4.51
N GLY A 38 28.12 -13.88 5.12
CA GLY A 38 28.20 -15.29 5.53
C GLY A 38 29.03 -15.53 6.80
N GLU A 39 29.36 -14.48 7.56
CA GLU A 39 30.06 -14.58 8.85
C GLU A 39 29.16 -15.21 9.93
N SER A 40 27.84 -15.16 9.73
CA SER A 40 26.84 -15.78 10.61
C SER A 40 25.88 -16.66 9.80
N ARG A 41 25.71 -17.91 10.23
CA ARG A 41 24.84 -18.90 9.56
C ARG A 41 23.34 -18.70 9.85
N GLY A 42 22.98 -17.79 10.74
CA GLY A 42 21.59 -17.53 11.13
C GLY A 42 21.45 -16.39 12.11
N SER A 43 20.21 -16.01 12.41
CA SER A 43 19.87 -14.93 13.33
C SER A 43 18.62 -15.27 14.12
N LYS A 44 18.60 -14.95 15.41
CA LYS A 44 17.38 -15.00 16.22
C LYS A 44 16.26 -14.09 15.68
N HIS A 45 16.62 -13.11 14.84
CA HIS A 45 15.69 -12.17 14.20
C HIS A 45 15.29 -12.58 12.78
N LEU A 46 15.62 -13.81 12.34
CA LEU A 46 15.39 -14.24 10.94
C LEU A 46 13.93 -14.11 10.50
N HIS A 47 12.98 -14.43 11.38
CA HIS A 47 11.54 -14.26 11.13
C HIS A 47 11.15 -12.79 10.91
N VAL A 48 11.74 -11.86 11.66
CA VAL A 48 11.51 -10.41 11.49
C VAL A 48 12.13 -9.90 10.20
N ILE A 49 13.35 -10.36 9.89
CA ILE A 49 14.07 -10.04 8.64
C ILE A 49 13.22 -10.49 7.44
N ALA A 50 12.76 -11.74 7.42
CA ALA A 50 11.92 -12.29 6.36
C ALA A 50 10.64 -11.45 6.14
N ARG A 51 9.96 -11.05 7.23
CA ARG A 51 8.76 -10.21 7.15
C ARG A 51 9.03 -8.85 6.50
N ILE A 52 10.12 -8.17 6.89
CA ILE A 52 10.48 -6.86 6.31
C ILE A 52 10.88 -7.00 4.84
N LEU A 53 11.56 -8.10 4.50
CA LEU A 53 11.98 -8.44 3.14
C LEU A 53 10.84 -9.01 2.26
N ARG A 54 9.62 -9.08 2.80
CA ARG A 54 8.42 -9.62 2.14
C ARG A 54 8.71 -11.00 1.55
N THR A 55 9.21 -11.91 2.38
CA THR A 55 9.56 -13.29 2.03
C THR A 55 9.37 -14.20 3.25
N SER A 56 9.75 -15.47 3.15
CA SER A 56 9.68 -16.45 4.24
C SER A 56 11.06 -16.76 4.84
N PRO A 57 11.14 -17.19 6.12
CA PRO A 57 12.38 -17.73 6.68
C PRO A 57 12.90 -18.93 5.88
N ALA A 58 12.00 -19.80 5.39
CA ALA A 58 12.33 -20.97 4.58
C ALA A 58 13.04 -20.59 3.28
N TYR A 59 12.62 -19.50 2.62
CA TYR A 59 13.33 -18.98 1.47
C TYR A 59 14.73 -18.51 1.85
N LEU A 60 14.84 -17.71 2.91
CA LEU A 60 16.14 -17.18 3.36
C LEU A 60 17.13 -18.27 3.79
N THR A 61 16.66 -19.37 4.38
CA THR A 61 17.49 -20.52 4.75
C THR A 61 17.80 -21.45 3.58
N GLY A 62 17.12 -21.29 2.43
CA GLY A 62 17.26 -22.16 1.26
C GLY A 62 16.50 -23.49 1.39
N GLU A 63 15.54 -23.57 2.31
CA GLU A 63 14.59 -24.70 2.41
C GLU A 63 13.56 -24.67 1.26
N THR A 64 13.32 -23.49 0.67
CA THR A 64 12.54 -23.30 -0.55
C THR A 64 13.21 -22.31 -1.50
N GLU A 65 12.95 -22.47 -2.80
CA GLU A 65 13.33 -21.50 -3.83
C GLU A 65 12.23 -20.48 -4.12
N ASP A 66 11.03 -20.67 -3.58
CA ASP A 66 9.94 -19.72 -3.71
C ASP A 66 10.17 -18.51 -2.78
N PRO A 67 10.44 -17.30 -3.32
CA PRO A 67 10.62 -16.11 -2.50
C PRO A 67 9.30 -15.58 -1.93
N ALA A 68 8.15 -16.11 -2.35
CA ALA A 68 6.85 -15.69 -1.86
C ALA A 68 6.77 -15.94 -0.34
N PRO A 69 6.20 -14.98 0.41
CA PRO A 69 5.90 -15.24 1.81
C PRO A 69 4.87 -16.38 1.86
N ASP A 70 5.18 -17.46 2.57
CA ASP A 70 4.26 -18.57 2.90
C ASP A 70 3.00 -18.16 3.67
N ALA A 71 2.65 -16.88 3.69
CA ALA A 71 1.37 -16.41 4.15
C ALA A 71 0.90 -15.30 3.19
N PRO A 72 -0.34 -15.38 2.66
CA PRO A 72 -0.98 -14.18 2.15
C PRO A 72 -0.82 -13.10 3.22
N ILE A 73 -0.42 -11.89 2.81
CA ILE A 73 -0.57 -10.72 3.66
C ILE A 73 -2.07 -10.64 3.92
N LEU A 74 -2.51 -11.22 5.03
CA LEU A 74 -3.78 -10.88 5.65
C LEU A 74 -3.57 -9.43 6.02
N GLU A 75 -3.88 -8.52 5.08
CA GLU A 75 -4.22 -7.17 5.46
C GLU A 75 -5.20 -7.36 6.62
N PRO A 76 -4.91 -6.83 7.83
CA PRO A 76 -5.83 -7.01 8.94
C PRO A 76 -7.18 -6.59 8.38
N GLU A 77 -8.16 -7.51 8.40
CA GLU A 77 -9.49 -7.22 7.87
C GLU A 77 -9.91 -5.94 8.57
N ARG A 78 -9.78 -4.80 7.88
CA ARG A 78 -10.23 -3.53 8.41
C ARG A 78 -11.71 -3.76 8.49
N PRO A 79 -12.33 -3.82 9.68
CA PRO A 79 -13.74 -4.14 9.77
C PRO A 79 -14.47 -3.11 8.93
N VAL A 80 -14.93 -3.51 7.75
CA VAL A 80 -15.67 -2.64 6.86
C VAL A 80 -17.05 -2.58 7.48
N GLN A 81 -17.33 -1.48 8.18
CA GLN A 81 -18.67 -1.24 8.66
C GLN A 81 -19.50 -0.79 7.46
N PHE A 82 -20.29 -1.71 6.94
CA PHE A 82 -21.28 -1.39 5.92
C PHE A 82 -22.41 -0.58 6.56
N VAL A 83 -22.56 0.68 6.15
CA VAL A 83 -23.70 1.54 6.52
C VAL A 83 -24.57 1.68 5.28
N THR A 84 -25.81 1.19 5.34
CA THR A 84 -26.81 1.47 4.31
C THR A 84 -27.37 2.87 4.54
N LEU A 85 -27.02 3.81 3.66
CA LEU A 85 -27.57 5.17 3.67
C LEU A 85 -28.78 5.25 2.74
N GLN A 86 -29.94 5.65 3.26
CA GLN A 86 -31.08 6.04 2.43
C GLN A 86 -30.82 7.45 1.90
N VAL A 87 -30.61 7.58 0.60
CA VAL A 87 -30.35 8.86 -0.07
C VAL A 87 -31.56 9.19 -0.94
N ALA A 88 -32.18 10.35 -0.70
CA ALA A 88 -33.08 10.96 -1.67
C ALA A 88 -32.22 11.47 -2.83
N LEU A 89 -32.21 10.73 -3.94
CA LEU A 89 -31.48 11.16 -5.12
C LEU A 89 -32.27 12.31 -5.79
N PRO A 90 -31.62 13.46 -6.06
CA PRO A 90 -32.25 14.55 -6.79
C PRO A 90 -32.70 14.10 -8.19
N SER A 91 -33.59 14.88 -8.83
CA SER A 91 -33.96 14.60 -10.22
C SER A 91 -32.74 14.58 -11.14
N GLU A 92 -32.86 13.88 -12.27
CA GLU A 92 -31.81 13.82 -13.29
C GLU A 92 -31.37 15.22 -13.73
N GLU A 93 -32.30 16.17 -13.84
CA GLU A 93 -32.03 17.55 -14.21
C GLU A 93 -31.18 18.29 -13.14
N ALA A 94 -31.49 18.07 -11.85
CA ALA A 94 -30.72 18.65 -10.75
C ALA A 94 -29.30 18.06 -10.71
N LEU A 95 -29.17 16.75 -10.92
CA LEU A 95 -27.88 16.07 -11.03
C LEU A 95 -27.06 16.60 -12.22
N ALA A 96 -27.67 16.72 -13.40
CA ALA A 96 -27.01 17.26 -14.59
C ALA A 96 -26.51 18.70 -14.36
N THR A 97 -27.29 19.51 -13.65
CA THR A 97 -26.91 20.88 -13.28
C THR A 97 -25.68 20.90 -12.37
N MET A 98 -25.67 20.04 -11.33
CA MET A 98 -24.51 19.88 -10.46
C MET A 98 -23.26 19.44 -11.23
N PHE A 99 -23.37 18.42 -12.10
CA PHE A 99 -22.23 17.94 -12.88
C PHE A 99 -21.69 19.02 -13.84
N ARG A 100 -22.57 19.78 -14.49
CA ARG A 100 -22.16 20.94 -15.32
C ARG A 100 -21.38 21.97 -14.51
N ALA A 101 -21.82 22.28 -13.29
CA ALA A 101 -21.11 23.20 -12.41
C ALA A 101 -19.72 22.64 -12.00
N MET A 102 -19.64 21.36 -11.68
CA MET A 102 -18.37 20.72 -11.33
C MET A 102 -17.38 20.71 -12.50
N LEU A 103 -17.85 20.43 -13.72
CA LEU A 103 -17.01 20.42 -14.92
C LEU A 103 -16.40 21.80 -15.24
N ARG A 104 -17.06 22.91 -14.89
CA ARG A 104 -16.52 24.27 -15.08
C ARG A 104 -15.32 24.59 -14.18
N ILE A 105 -15.16 23.86 -13.08
CA ILE A 105 -14.06 24.07 -12.11
C ILE A 105 -12.81 23.31 -12.55
N VAL A 106 -12.96 22.35 -13.47
CA VAL A 106 -11.88 21.52 -13.96
C VAL A 106 -11.11 22.30 -15.05
N PRO A 107 -9.78 22.41 -14.95
CA PRO A 107 -8.96 23.07 -15.99
C PRO A 107 -9.18 22.42 -17.37
N GLU A 108 -9.21 23.23 -18.43
CA GLU A 108 -9.44 22.74 -19.79
C GLU A 108 -8.27 21.89 -20.32
N ASP A 109 -7.07 22.11 -19.79
CA ASP A 109 -5.82 21.41 -20.14
C ASP A 109 -5.54 20.17 -19.28
N ALA A 110 -6.40 19.87 -18.29
CA ALA A 110 -6.23 18.72 -17.42
C ALA A 110 -6.41 17.40 -18.18
N THR A 111 -5.54 16.43 -17.91
CA THR A 111 -5.66 15.07 -18.45
C THR A 111 -6.92 14.37 -17.93
N GLU A 112 -7.42 13.37 -18.65
CA GLU A 112 -8.63 12.64 -18.24
C GLU A 112 -8.56 12.11 -16.80
N ASP A 113 -7.41 11.57 -16.40
CA ASP A 113 -7.16 11.07 -15.04
C ASP A 113 -7.23 12.19 -13.99
N GLU A 114 -6.59 13.34 -14.26
CA GLU A 114 -6.63 14.49 -13.36
C GLU A 114 -8.05 15.03 -13.22
N ARG A 115 -8.79 15.13 -14.34
CA ARG A 115 -10.20 15.55 -14.35
C ARG A 115 -11.05 14.62 -13.50
N ALA A 116 -10.91 13.30 -13.68
CA ALA A 116 -11.63 12.31 -12.89
C ALA A 116 -11.32 12.43 -11.39
N GLN A 117 -10.04 12.64 -11.04
CA GLN A 117 -9.63 12.75 -9.65
C GLN A 117 -10.11 14.04 -8.98
N ILE A 118 -10.17 15.16 -9.72
CA ILE A 118 -10.75 16.41 -9.23
C ILE A 118 -12.24 16.26 -8.96
N LEU A 119 -12.99 15.68 -9.90
CA LEU A 119 -14.44 15.46 -9.76
C LEU A 119 -14.75 14.54 -8.57
N ALA A 120 -14.02 13.43 -8.43
CA ALA A 120 -14.21 12.48 -7.33
C ALA A 120 -13.99 13.12 -5.95
N ARG A 121 -12.97 13.97 -5.80
CA ARG A 121 -12.70 14.69 -4.54
C ARG A 121 -13.81 15.68 -4.17
N ARG A 122 -14.51 16.23 -5.17
CA ARG A 122 -15.52 17.29 -4.98
C ARG A 122 -16.95 16.75 -4.87
N LEU A 123 -17.21 15.55 -5.40
CA LEU A 123 -18.53 14.93 -5.43
C LEU A 123 -19.23 14.87 -4.04
N PRO A 124 -18.57 14.51 -2.92
CA PRO A 124 -19.25 14.43 -1.63
C PRO A 124 -19.84 15.76 -1.16
N ALA A 125 -19.10 16.86 -1.32
CA ALA A 125 -19.57 18.18 -0.96
C ALA A 125 -20.72 18.66 -1.87
N ALA A 126 -20.62 18.38 -3.17
CA ALA A 126 -21.66 18.72 -4.14
C ALA A 126 -22.98 17.98 -3.86
N LEU A 127 -22.92 16.69 -3.52
CA LEU A 127 -24.08 15.90 -3.12
C LEU A 127 -24.70 16.38 -1.81
N SER A 128 -23.88 16.81 -0.83
CA SER A 128 -24.39 17.39 0.42
C SER A 128 -25.18 18.68 0.16
N GLN A 129 -24.67 19.56 -0.70
CA GLN A 129 -25.33 20.84 -1.03
C GLN A 129 -26.66 20.63 -1.78
N LEU A 130 -26.76 19.61 -2.64
CA LEU A 130 -28.03 19.26 -3.29
C LEU A 130 -29.08 18.76 -2.30
N ARG A 131 -28.67 18.06 -1.24
CA ARG A 131 -29.58 17.56 -0.20
C ARG A 131 -30.24 18.72 0.56
N ASP A 132 -29.52 19.83 0.76
CA ASP A 132 -30.01 21.03 1.44
C ASP A 132 -30.97 21.87 0.56
N LEU A 133 -31.00 21.60 -0.75
CA LEU A 133 -31.84 22.28 -1.74
C LEU A 133 -33.08 21.47 -2.15
N ALA A 134 -33.17 20.20 -1.73
CA ALA A 134 -34.35 19.38 -1.94
C ALA A 134 -35.44 19.79 -0.92
N PRO A 135 -36.68 20.07 -1.36
CA PRO A 135 -37.77 20.49 -0.48
C PRO A 135 -38.20 19.40 0.51
#